data_AF-A0A0G2AG69-F1
#
_entry.id   AF-A0A0G2AG69-F1
#
_cell.length_a   1.000
_cell.length_b   1.000
_cell.length_c   1.000
_cell.angle_alpha   90.00
_cell.angle_beta   90.00
_cell.angle_gamma   90.00
#
_symmetry.space_group_name_H-M   'P 1'
#
loop_
_entity.id
_entity.type
_entity.pdbx_description
1 polymer ?
#
loop_
_entity_poly.entity_id
_entity_poly.type
_entity_poly.pdbx_seq_one_letter_code
_entity_poly.pdbx_strand_id
1 'polypeptide(L)'
;MRYTYDMELIDLKKEEQQIRRTAYRMTRWIGSPTSLVAHTLVFLGCFAAVWFGYIAYEHMLLVLTTIVSLEAIYLSIFIQMTVNMTTEAVEDISEDVEEIQEDIDEIQENVEDISEDVEEMTEEEATEEAAEETRKEEQKNTLTQIQTDLRKLLDDINRLKNS
;
A
#
# COMPACT_ATOMS: atom_id res chain seq x y z
N MET A 1 -15.38 10.10 33.89
CA MET A 1 -15.99 10.72 32.69
C MET A 1 -15.35 10.23 31.39
N ARG A 2 -14.03 10.06 31.28
CA ARG A 2 -13.38 9.53 30.06
C ARG A 2 -13.77 8.06 29.73
N TYR A 3 -13.87 7.21 30.76
CA TYR A 3 -14.24 5.79 30.62
C TYR A 3 -15.67 5.52 30.13
N THR A 4 -16.61 6.44 30.32
CA THR A 4 -18.00 6.26 29.86
C THR A 4 -18.12 6.50 28.36
N TYR A 5 -17.34 7.43 27.81
CA TYR A 5 -17.30 7.71 26.36
C TYR A 5 -16.62 6.58 25.58
N ASP A 6 -15.52 6.01 26.09
CA ASP A 6 -14.85 4.88 25.42
C ASP A 6 -15.75 3.64 25.33
N MET A 7 -16.57 3.37 26.36
CA MET A 7 -17.48 2.23 26.36
C MET A 7 -18.65 2.40 25.37
N GLU A 8 -19.17 3.63 25.25
CA GLU A 8 -20.25 3.98 24.32
C GLU A 8 -19.78 3.94 22.85
N LEU A 9 -18.55 4.38 22.56
CA LEU A 9 -17.94 4.24 21.23
C LEU A 9 -17.67 2.78 20.83
N ILE A 10 -17.29 1.94 21.79
CA ILE A 10 -17.07 0.50 21.56
C ILE A 10 -18.39 -0.20 21.21
N ASP A 11 -19.47 0.12 21.90
CA ASP A 11 -20.79 -0.49 21.64
C ASP A 11 -21.38 -0.03 20.29
N LEU A 12 -21.22 1.26 19.93
CA LEU A 12 -21.64 1.79 18.62
C LEU A 12 -20.90 1.10 17.45
N LYS A 13 -19.57 0.97 17.55
CA LYS A 13 -18.77 0.22 16.53
C LYS A 13 -19.21 -1.23 16.43
N LYS A 14 -19.65 -1.85 17.53
CA LYS A 14 -20.04 -3.27 17.55
C LYS A 14 -21.39 -3.50 16.86
N GLU A 15 -22.36 -2.62 17.08
CA GLU A 15 -23.67 -2.68 16.44
C GLU A 15 -23.58 -2.43 14.93
N GLU A 16 -22.81 -1.43 14.51
CA GLU A 16 -22.57 -1.14 13.09
C GLU A 16 -21.97 -2.36 12.37
N GLN A 17 -20.94 -2.99 12.95
CA GLN A 17 -20.31 -4.18 12.39
C GLN A 17 -21.27 -5.38 12.27
N GLN A 18 -22.22 -5.52 13.19
CA GLN A 18 -23.22 -6.59 13.13
C GLN A 18 -24.25 -6.36 12.01
N ILE A 19 -24.69 -5.12 11.82
CA ILE A 19 -25.58 -4.74 10.72
C ILE A 19 -24.86 -5.02 9.39
N ARG A 20 -23.61 -4.56 9.25
CA ARG A 20 -22.76 -4.78 8.06
C ARG A 20 -22.55 -6.26 7.74
N ARG A 21 -22.35 -7.10 8.75
CA ARG A 21 -22.12 -8.55 8.56
C ARG A 21 -23.38 -9.31 8.19
N THR A 22 -24.50 -8.96 8.81
CA THR A 22 -25.82 -9.53 8.48
C THR A 22 -26.18 -9.16 7.06
N ALA A 23 -25.89 -7.92 6.72
CA ALA A 23 -26.09 -7.37 5.42
C ALA A 23 -25.36 -8.19 4.35
N TYR A 24 -24.03 -8.21 4.42
CA TYR A 24 -23.21 -8.95 3.46
C TYR A 24 -23.61 -10.43 3.29
N ARG A 25 -24.03 -11.09 4.38
CA ARG A 25 -24.50 -12.48 4.33
C ARG A 25 -25.78 -12.66 3.51
N MET A 26 -26.73 -11.72 3.65
CA MET A 26 -28.00 -11.77 2.93
C MET A 26 -27.80 -11.57 1.43
N THR A 27 -27.03 -10.55 0.98
CA THR A 27 -26.69 -10.37 -0.45
C THR A 27 -26.01 -11.60 -1.03
N ARG A 28 -25.02 -12.13 -0.31
CA ARG A 28 -24.21 -13.26 -0.78
C ARG A 28 -25.05 -14.51 -0.99
N TRP A 29 -26.00 -14.76 -0.09
CA TRP A 29 -26.89 -15.92 -0.18
C TRP A 29 -27.93 -15.74 -1.28
N ILE A 30 -28.58 -14.57 -1.34
CA ILE A 30 -29.65 -14.27 -2.30
C ILE A 30 -29.13 -14.23 -3.74
N GLY A 31 -27.90 -13.73 -3.95
CA GLY A 31 -27.23 -13.66 -5.25
C GLY A 31 -26.51 -14.94 -5.67
N SER A 32 -26.62 -16.03 -4.89
CA SER A 32 -25.99 -17.31 -5.20
C SER A 32 -26.76 -18.09 -6.28
N PRO A 33 -26.09 -18.88 -7.14
CA PRO A 33 -26.74 -19.85 -8.01
C PRO A 33 -27.71 -20.80 -7.27
N THR A 34 -27.43 -21.10 -6.00
CA THR A 34 -28.31 -21.92 -5.16
C THR A 34 -29.68 -21.26 -4.92
N SER A 35 -29.71 -19.93 -4.74
CA SER A 35 -30.95 -19.17 -4.60
C SER A 35 -31.77 -19.21 -5.88
N LEU A 36 -31.12 -19.06 -7.04
CA LEU A 36 -31.78 -19.16 -8.35
C LEU A 36 -32.46 -20.52 -8.54
N VAL A 37 -31.77 -21.61 -8.19
CA VAL A 37 -32.33 -22.97 -8.25
C VAL A 37 -33.50 -23.13 -7.28
N ALA A 38 -33.36 -22.66 -6.03
CA ALA A 38 -34.44 -22.71 -5.05
C ALA A 38 -35.70 -21.97 -5.52
N HIS A 39 -35.54 -20.75 -6.04
CA HIS A 39 -36.64 -19.96 -6.61
C HIS A 39 -37.31 -20.67 -7.78
N THR A 40 -36.52 -21.23 -8.69
CA THR A 40 -37.04 -21.97 -9.85
C THR A 40 -37.88 -23.17 -9.41
N LEU A 41 -37.45 -23.89 -8.37
CA LEU A 41 -38.19 -25.02 -7.80
C LEU A 41 -39.48 -24.58 -7.09
N VAL A 42 -39.44 -23.49 -6.32
CA VAL A 42 -40.63 -22.93 -5.64
C VAL A 42 -41.69 -22.52 -6.67
N PHE A 43 -41.29 -21.80 -7.73
CA PHE A 43 -42.18 -21.42 -8.82
C PHE A 43 -42.82 -22.66 -9.47
N LEU A 44 -42.00 -23.65 -9.83
CA LEU A 44 -42.50 -24.90 -10.43
C LEU A 44 -43.49 -25.61 -9.49
N GLY A 45 -43.22 -25.62 -8.18
CA GLY A 45 -44.10 -26.16 -7.15
C GLY A 45 -45.45 -25.43 -7.08
N CYS A 46 -45.45 -24.09 -7.12
CA CYS A 46 -46.68 -23.28 -7.16
C CYS A 46 -47.52 -23.59 -8.40
N PHE A 47 -46.90 -23.65 -9.58
CA PHE A 47 -47.61 -24.00 -10.82
C PHE A 47 -48.12 -25.44 -10.81
N ALA A 48 -47.37 -26.38 -10.26
CA ALA A 48 -47.83 -27.76 -10.07
C ALA A 48 -49.03 -27.83 -9.12
N ALA A 49 -49.05 -27.04 -8.04
CA ALA A 49 -50.18 -27.00 -7.12
C ALA A 49 -51.49 -26.52 -7.79
N VAL A 50 -51.40 -25.56 -8.71
CA VAL A 50 -52.54 -25.14 -9.55
C VAL A 50 -52.94 -26.25 -10.53
N TRP A 51 -51.96 -26.93 -11.14
CA TRP A 51 -52.22 -28.04 -12.08
C TRP A 51 -53.02 -29.18 -11.44
N PHE A 52 -52.72 -29.51 -10.19
CA PHE A 52 -53.49 -30.51 -9.42
C PHE A 52 -54.81 -29.98 -8.84
N GLY A 53 -55.13 -28.70 -9.05
CA GLY A 53 -56.39 -28.08 -8.62
C GLY A 53 -56.47 -27.71 -7.14
N TYR A 54 -55.33 -27.67 -6.41
CA TYR A 54 -55.33 -27.30 -5.00
C TYR A 54 -55.61 -25.81 -4.76
N ILE A 55 -55.21 -24.95 -5.71
CA ILE A 55 -55.30 -23.49 -5.61
C ILE A 55 -55.79 -22.95 -6.96
N ALA A 56 -56.66 -21.94 -6.95
CA ALA A 56 -57.06 -21.26 -8.19
C ALA A 56 -55.91 -20.42 -8.75
N TYR A 57 -55.81 -20.38 -10.08
CA TYR A 57 -54.74 -19.68 -10.80
C TYR A 57 -54.59 -18.20 -10.38
N GLU A 58 -55.70 -17.47 -10.25
CA GLU A 58 -55.72 -16.05 -9.87
C GLU A 58 -55.18 -15.82 -8.45
N HIS A 59 -55.60 -16.64 -7.48
CA HIS A 59 -55.12 -16.54 -6.10
C HIS A 59 -53.63 -16.89 -5.99
N MET A 60 -53.18 -17.93 -6.71
CA MET A 60 -51.75 -18.27 -6.76
C MET A 60 -50.94 -17.10 -7.30
N LEU A 61 -51.32 -16.51 -8.44
CA LEU A 61 -50.58 -15.39 -9.02
C LEU A 61 -50.52 -14.19 -8.08
N LEU A 62 -51.63 -13.84 -7.41
CA LEU A 62 -51.66 -12.72 -6.47
C LEU A 62 -50.71 -12.95 -5.28
N VAL A 63 -50.70 -14.15 -4.70
CA VAL A 63 -49.81 -14.45 -3.57
C VAL A 63 -48.36 -14.56 -4.02
N LEU A 64 -48.08 -15.25 -5.12
CA LEU A 64 -46.72 -15.45 -5.62
C LEU A 64 -46.07 -14.10 -6.01
N THR A 65 -46.81 -13.24 -6.70
CA THR A 65 -46.29 -11.91 -7.10
C THR A 65 -46.15 -10.96 -5.91
N THR A 66 -47.01 -11.01 -4.90
CA THR A 66 -46.82 -10.21 -3.68
C THR A 66 -45.60 -10.66 -2.87
N ILE A 67 -45.35 -11.97 -2.76
CA ILE A 67 -44.15 -12.49 -2.08
C ILE A 67 -42.89 -12.13 -2.86
N VAL A 68 -42.87 -12.36 -4.17
CA VAL A 68 -41.69 -12.10 -5.02
C VAL A 68 -41.41 -10.61 -5.13
N SER A 69 -42.44 -9.75 -5.19
CA SER A 69 -42.23 -8.30 -5.17
C SER A 69 -41.71 -7.81 -3.81
N LEU A 70 -42.17 -8.41 -2.70
CA LEU A 70 -41.63 -8.12 -1.38
C LEU A 70 -40.15 -8.50 -1.33
N GLU A 71 -39.78 -9.71 -1.74
CA GLU A 71 -38.36 -10.14 -1.81
C GLU A 71 -37.50 -9.18 -2.65
N ALA A 72 -38.00 -8.74 -3.82
CA ALA A 72 -37.29 -7.80 -4.69
C ALA A 72 -37.04 -6.44 -4.04
N ILE A 73 -38.01 -5.91 -3.28
CA ILE A 73 -37.85 -4.66 -2.54
C ILE A 73 -36.79 -4.82 -1.44
N TYR A 74 -36.84 -5.90 -0.66
CA TYR A 74 -35.86 -6.16 0.39
C TYR A 74 -34.45 -6.30 -0.19
N LEU A 75 -34.28 -7.07 -1.27
CA LEU A 75 -33.00 -7.23 -1.96
C LEU A 75 -32.46 -5.89 -2.49
N SER A 76 -33.32 -5.05 -3.06
CA SER A 76 -32.94 -3.72 -3.56
C SER A 76 -32.42 -2.79 -2.44
N ILE A 77 -33.14 -2.69 -1.32
CA ILE A 77 -32.70 -1.91 -0.15
C ILE A 77 -31.38 -2.45 0.37
N PHE A 78 -31.27 -3.77 0.40
CA PHE A 78 -30.12 -4.47 0.91
C PHE A 78 -28.85 -4.22 0.04
N ILE A 79 -28.99 -4.23 -1.29
CA ILE A 79 -27.94 -3.81 -2.23
C ILE A 79 -27.58 -2.34 -2.02
N GLN A 80 -28.57 -1.44 -1.94
CA GLN A 80 -28.33 0.00 -1.76
C GLN A 80 -27.54 0.29 -0.48
N MET A 81 -27.88 -0.35 0.64
CA MET A 81 -27.12 -0.23 1.88
C MET A 81 -25.68 -0.70 1.72
N THR A 82 -25.46 -1.82 1.03
CA THR A 82 -24.10 -2.35 0.77
C THR A 82 -23.30 -1.40 -0.14
N VAL A 83 -23.93 -0.81 -1.17
CA VAL A 83 -23.30 0.18 -2.05
C VAL A 83 -22.89 1.40 -1.25
N ASN A 84 -23.78 1.99 -0.44
CA ASN A 84 -23.46 3.15 0.39
C ASN A 84 -22.27 2.88 1.32
N MET A 85 -22.24 1.73 1.99
CA MET A 85 -21.11 1.31 2.82
C MET A 85 -19.82 1.10 2.03
N THR A 86 -19.91 0.63 0.79
CA THR A 86 -18.74 0.44 -0.06
C THR A 86 -18.22 1.78 -0.55
N THR A 87 -19.10 2.74 -0.85
CA THR A 87 -18.70 4.11 -1.19
C THR A 87 -17.92 4.77 -0.05
N GLU A 88 -18.41 4.66 1.18
CA GLU A 88 -17.68 5.15 2.38
C GLU A 88 -16.32 4.47 2.51
N ALA A 89 -16.26 3.14 2.39
CA ALA A 89 -14.98 2.43 2.45
C ALA A 89 -14.02 2.81 1.31
N VAL A 90 -14.52 3.22 0.14
CA VAL A 90 -13.69 3.70 -0.97
C VAL A 90 -13.18 5.12 -0.70
N GLU A 91 -13.98 5.96 -0.03
CA GLU A 91 -13.56 7.28 0.42
C GLU A 91 -12.42 7.18 1.43
N ASP A 92 -12.56 6.33 2.45
CA ASP A 92 -11.50 6.05 3.44
C ASP A 92 -10.20 5.58 2.74
N ILE A 93 -10.30 4.62 1.82
CA ILE A 93 -9.13 4.12 1.07
C ILE A 93 -8.52 5.24 0.20
N SER A 94 -9.33 6.19 -0.29
CA SER A 94 -8.83 7.29 -1.10
C SER A 94 -8.00 8.27 -0.26
N GLU A 95 -8.41 8.53 0.98
CA GLU A 95 -7.64 9.32 1.96
C GLU A 95 -6.32 8.61 2.30
N ASP A 96 -6.35 7.31 2.60
CA ASP A 96 -5.12 6.51 2.84
C ASP A 96 -4.15 6.57 1.64
N VAL A 97 -4.67 6.62 0.40
CA VAL A 97 -3.85 6.73 -0.83
C VAL A 97 -3.29 8.13 -1.02
N GLU A 98 -3.95 9.17 -0.51
CA GLU A 98 -3.43 10.54 -0.50
C GLU A 98 -2.27 10.66 0.50
N GLU A 99 -2.43 10.12 1.72
CA GLU A 99 -1.34 10.07 2.73
C GLU A 99 -0.11 9.33 2.18
N ILE A 100 -0.30 8.16 1.56
CA ILE A 100 0.82 7.42 0.93
C ILE A 100 1.50 8.23 -0.19
N GLN A 101 0.77 9.08 -0.91
CA GLN A 101 1.38 9.94 -1.93
C GLN A 101 2.25 11.03 -1.30
N GLU A 102 1.81 11.64 -0.19
CA GLU A 102 2.63 12.59 0.56
C GLU A 102 3.92 11.92 1.08
N ASP A 103 3.82 10.70 1.64
CA ASP A 103 4.98 9.91 2.07
C ASP A 103 5.95 9.63 0.91
N ILE A 104 5.43 9.34 -0.28
CA ILE A 104 6.25 9.08 -1.48
C ILE A 104 6.98 10.35 -1.95
N ASP A 105 6.35 11.51 -1.83
CA ASP A 105 6.97 12.79 -2.17
C ASP A 105 8.08 13.15 -1.17
N GLU A 106 7.87 12.94 0.14
CA GLU A 106 8.91 13.10 1.16
C GLU A 106 10.09 12.14 0.92
N ILE A 107 9.83 10.89 0.56
CA ILE A 107 10.89 9.93 0.23
C ILE A 107 11.67 10.39 -1.02
N GLN A 108 11.01 10.98 -2.02
CA GLN A 108 11.70 11.51 -3.20
C GLN A 108 12.65 12.64 -2.84
N GLU A 109 12.24 13.59 -2.00
CA GLU A 109 13.11 14.66 -1.49
C GLU A 109 14.33 14.07 -0.76
N ASN A 110 14.12 13.12 0.15
CA ASN A 110 15.22 12.45 0.85
C ASN A 110 16.18 11.71 -0.10
N VAL A 111 15.69 11.15 -1.22
CA VAL A 111 16.54 10.47 -2.21
C VAL A 111 17.35 11.48 -3.03
N GLU A 112 16.78 12.65 -3.32
CA GLU A 112 17.49 13.75 -3.97
C GLU A 112 18.62 14.27 -3.08
N ASP A 113 18.34 14.56 -1.80
CA ASP A 113 19.34 14.97 -0.82
C ASP A 113 20.49 13.95 -0.69
N ILE A 114 20.17 12.65 -0.56
CA ILE A 114 21.19 11.59 -0.50
C ILE A 114 22.00 11.53 -1.81
N SER A 115 21.39 11.82 -2.95
CA SER A 115 22.10 11.84 -4.24
C SER A 115 23.08 13.00 -4.31
N GLU A 116 22.71 14.18 -3.80
CA GLU A 116 23.61 15.33 -3.67
C GLU A 116 24.76 15.02 -2.71
N ASP A 117 24.48 14.46 -1.53
CA ASP A 117 25.51 14.05 -0.56
C ASP A 117 26.54 13.07 -1.19
N VAL A 118 26.08 12.12 -2.00
CA VAL A 118 26.96 11.16 -2.68
C VAL A 118 27.81 11.84 -3.76
N GLU A 119 27.26 12.83 -4.48
CA GLU A 119 28.01 13.60 -5.46
C GLU A 119 29.10 14.44 -4.78
N GLU A 120 28.77 15.15 -3.70
CA GLU A 120 29.75 15.93 -2.92
C GLU A 120 30.88 15.05 -2.38
N MET A 121 30.56 13.91 -1.76
CA MET A 121 31.57 12.95 -1.29
C MET A 121 32.49 12.47 -2.41
N THR A 122 31.94 12.25 -3.61
CA THR A 122 32.71 11.80 -4.77
C THR A 122 33.67 12.89 -5.26
N GLU A 123 33.22 14.16 -5.27
CA GLU A 123 34.08 15.29 -5.61
C GLU A 123 35.18 15.50 -4.57
N GLU A 124 34.85 15.43 -3.28
CA GLU A 124 35.83 15.54 -2.19
C GLU A 124 36.92 14.48 -2.32
N GLU A 125 36.55 13.20 -2.49
CA GLU A 125 37.51 12.10 -2.69
C GLU A 125 38.45 12.36 -3.88
N ALA A 126 37.90 12.84 -5.01
CA ALA A 126 38.71 13.16 -6.20
C ALA A 126 39.70 14.31 -5.94
N THR A 127 39.30 15.33 -5.19
CA THR A 127 40.20 16.44 -4.84
C THR A 127 41.29 16.02 -3.86
N GLU A 128 40.95 15.18 -2.88
CA GLU A 128 41.88 14.68 -1.88
C GLU A 128 42.94 13.76 -2.52
N GLU A 129 42.51 12.90 -3.45
CA GLU A 129 43.41 12.03 -4.22
C GLU A 129 44.38 12.85 -5.08
N ALA A 130 43.90 13.88 -5.79
CA ALA A 130 44.75 14.77 -6.58
C ALA A 130 45.77 15.55 -5.70
N ALA A 131 45.35 16.03 -4.54
CA ALA A 131 46.25 16.70 -3.60
C ALA A 131 47.31 15.74 -3.02
N GLU A 132 46.93 14.49 -2.75
CA GLU A 132 47.85 13.46 -2.29
C GLU A 132 48.89 13.08 -3.35
N GLU A 133 48.50 12.95 -4.62
CA GLU A 133 49.44 12.72 -5.72
C GLU A 133 50.47 13.84 -5.83
N THR A 134 50.02 15.10 -5.77
CA THR A 134 50.90 16.27 -5.83
C THR A 134 51.93 16.25 -4.69
N ARG A 135 51.47 15.97 -3.46
CA ARG A 135 52.36 15.83 -2.29
C ARG A 135 53.36 14.68 -2.44
N LYS A 136 52.93 13.53 -2.98
CA LYS A 136 53.82 12.38 -3.25
C LYS A 136 54.90 12.74 -4.27
N GLU A 137 54.56 13.52 -5.29
CA GLU A 137 55.53 13.97 -6.30
C GLU A 137 56.56 14.94 -5.72
N GLU A 138 56.13 15.94 -4.95
CA GLU A 138 57.05 16.86 -4.24
C GLU A 138 57.99 16.11 -3.28
N GLN A 139 57.47 15.13 -2.54
CA GLN A 139 58.28 14.28 -1.66
C GLN A 139 59.31 13.48 -2.45
N LYS A 140 58.92 12.88 -3.58
CA LYS A 140 59.84 12.12 -4.46
C LYS A 140 60.95 13.01 -5.02
N ASN A 141 60.63 14.23 -5.44
CA ASN A 141 61.61 15.21 -5.92
C ASN A 141 62.61 15.56 -4.81
N THR A 142 62.11 15.88 -3.61
CA THR A 142 62.92 16.17 -2.42
C THR A 142 63.88 15.01 -2.07
N LEU A 143 63.37 13.77 -2.06
CA LEU A 143 64.17 12.58 -1.79
C LEU A 143 65.27 12.37 -2.85
N THR A 144 64.96 12.62 -4.13
CA THR A 144 65.93 12.52 -5.23
C THR A 144 67.05 13.56 -5.08
N GLN A 145 66.70 14.76 -4.62
CA GLN A 145 67.65 15.84 -4.40
C GLN A 145 68.60 15.50 -3.23
N ILE A 146 68.06 15.03 -2.10
CA ILE A 146 68.84 14.52 -0.97
C ILE A 146 69.77 13.38 -1.41
N GLN A 147 69.27 12.42 -2.19
CA GLN A 147 70.09 11.31 -2.70
C GLN A 147 71.26 11.81 -3.56
N THR A 148 71.03 12.83 -4.39
CA THR A 148 72.04 13.44 -5.25
C THR A 148 73.10 14.17 -4.44
N ASP A 149 72.68 14.93 -3.42
CA ASP A 149 73.59 15.66 -2.55
C ASP A 149 74.44 14.73 -1.69
N LEU A 150 73.86 13.66 -1.14
CA LEU A 150 74.62 12.62 -0.44
C LEU A 150 75.67 11.97 -1.33
N ARG A 151 75.35 11.70 -2.60
CA ARG A 151 76.34 11.17 -3.57
C ARG A 151 77.51 12.13 -3.77
N LYS A 152 77.24 13.44 -3.93
CA LYS A 152 78.30 14.45 -4.09
C LYS A 152 79.19 14.51 -2.85
N LEU A 153 78.60 14.55 -1.66
CA LEU A 153 79.37 14.55 -0.40
C LEU A 153 80.27 13.33 -0.27
N LEU A 154 79.79 12.16 -0.70
CA LEU A 154 80.56 10.91 -0.66
C LEU A 154 81.74 10.94 -1.66
N ASP A 155 81.55 11.55 -2.82
CA ASP A 155 82.62 11.78 -3.80
C ASP A 155 83.66 12.81 -3.30
N ASP A 156 83.20 13.91 -2.69
CA ASP A 156 84.04 14.93 -2.09
C ASP A 156 84.90 14.35 -0.94
N ILE A 157 84.31 13.50 -0.09
CA ILE A 157 85.05 12.77 0.97
C ILE A 157 86.13 11.87 0.36
N ASN A 158 85.82 11.13 -0.71
CA ASN A 158 86.81 10.27 -1.38
C ASN A 158 87.95 11.07 -2.00
N ARG A 159 87.65 12.25 -2.56
CA ARG A 159 88.68 13.17 -3.09
C ARG A 159 89.59 13.70 -2.00
N LEU A 160 89.05 14.07 -0.85
CA LEU A 160 89.84 14.52 0.30
C LEU A 160 90.70 13.40 0.90
N LYS A 161 90.21 12.16 0.89
CA LYS A 161 90.96 11.00 1.40
C LYS A 161 92.14 10.61 0.50
N ASN A 162 92.05 10.86 -0.81
CA ASN A 162 93.06 10.50 -1.80
C ASN A 162 94.04 11.65 -2.12
N SER A 163 93.90 12.79 -1.45
CA SER A 163 94.85 13.90 -1.45
C SER A 163 95.77 13.84 -0.23
#